data_AF-A0A2E1VRK3-F1
#
_entry.id   AF-A0A2E1VRK3-F1
#
_cell.length_a   1.000
_cell.length_b   1.000
_cell.length_c   1.000
_cell.angle_alpha   90.00
_cell.angle_beta   90.00
_cell.angle_gamma   90.00
#
_symmetry.space_group_name_H-M   'P 1'
#
loop_
_entity.id
_entity.type
_entity.pdbx_description
1 polymer ?
#
loop_
_entity_poly.entity_id
_entity_poly.type
_entity_poly.pdbx_seq_one_letter_code
_entity_poly.pdbx_strand_id
1 'polypeptide(L)'
;MKRTSVCLALLLSPLLGGCGESSPSAPTYADASAAVDAGHAAWTAGRYAEAASAYSTAREMLRQPGPLEQDLILREARAWIGAGEEGAAIDLLIATTASQPQSWRATDLADFITSCLQKGPTTSQRLAETAMRIGAETLPPEELAQFDLAGFERQLAGLRSGDLTTMKELGYVDPDSEG
;
A
#
# COMPACT_ATOMS: atom_id res chain seq x y z
N MET A 1 -7.57 5.63 -76.12
CA MET A 1 -8.92 5.21 -75.68
C MET A 1 -9.44 6.21 -74.65
N LYS A 2 -10.53 6.89 -74.99
CA LYS A 2 -11.24 7.90 -74.18
C LYS A 2 -12.11 7.19 -73.13
N ARG A 3 -12.09 7.61 -71.86
CA ARG A 3 -13.27 7.75 -70.99
C ARG A 3 -13.02 8.82 -69.92
N THR A 4 -13.42 10.04 -70.25
CA THR A 4 -13.83 11.08 -69.31
C THR A 4 -15.05 10.59 -68.53
N SER A 5 -15.03 10.70 -67.21
CA SER A 5 -16.23 10.55 -66.38
C SER A 5 -16.29 11.74 -65.44
N VAL A 6 -17.22 12.65 -65.74
CA VAL A 6 -17.64 13.76 -64.88
C VAL A 6 -18.95 13.30 -64.25
N CYS A 7 -19.00 13.26 -62.91
CA CYS A 7 -20.26 13.36 -62.17
C CYS A 7 -20.11 14.47 -61.14
N LEU A 8 -20.80 15.56 -61.46
CA LEU A 8 -21.16 16.71 -60.63
C LEU A 8 -22.36 16.33 -59.73
N ALA A 9 -22.54 17.08 -58.62
CA ALA A 9 -23.68 17.12 -57.67
C ALA A 9 -23.40 16.38 -56.35
N LEU A 10 -23.57 16.91 -55.13
CA LEU A 10 -24.33 18.06 -54.62
C LEU A 10 -23.72 18.50 -53.28
N LEU A 11 -23.73 19.81 -53.03
CA LEU A 11 -23.62 20.43 -51.71
C LEU A 11 -24.81 20.00 -50.83
N LEU A 12 -24.58 19.63 -49.56
CA LEU A 12 -25.45 20.00 -48.41
C LEU A 12 -24.81 19.62 -47.06
N SER A 13 -24.52 20.64 -46.26
CA SER A 13 -24.46 20.73 -44.79
C SER A 13 -23.37 19.99 -43.97
N PRO A 14 -22.68 20.71 -43.05
CA PRO A 14 -21.92 20.14 -41.95
C PRO A 14 -22.84 19.89 -40.75
N LEU A 15 -22.61 18.83 -39.97
CA LEU A 15 -22.85 18.73 -38.52
C LEU A 15 -22.81 17.26 -38.08
N LEU A 16 -22.10 17.03 -36.97
CA LEU A 16 -22.09 15.83 -36.13
C LEU A 16 -21.49 14.57 -36.77
N GLY A 17 -20.16 14.54 -36.80
CA GLY A 17 -19.38 13.32 -37.04
C GLY A 17 -18.01 13.40 -36.38
N GLY A 18 -17.93 13.97 -35.19
CA GLY A 18 -16.74 13.87 -34.35
C GLY A 18 -17.02 12.86 -33.26
N CYS A 19 -16.74 11.58 -33.51
CA CYS A 19 -16.38 10.68 -32.42
C CYS A 19 -15.18 11.34 -31.74
N GLY A 20 -15.43 12.01 -30.61
CA GLY A 20 -14.38 12.33 -29.68
C GLY A 20 -13.83 11.00 -29.20
N GLU A 21 -12.80 10.49 -29.86
CA GLU A 21 -11.79 9.70 -29.21
C GLU A 21 -11.24 10.58 -28.09
N SER A 22 -11.91 10.55 -26.94
CA SER A 22 -11.29 10.92 -25.68
C SER A 22 -10.20 9.87 -25.46
N SER A 23 -9.02 10.12 -26.02
CA SER A 23 -7.82 9.41 -25.61
C SER A 23 -7.81 9.37 -24.09
N PRO A 24 -7.65 8.20 -23.44
CA PRO A 24 -7.47 8.18 -22.01
C PRO A 24 -6.27 9.07 -21.71
N SER A 25 -6.53 10.18 -21.03
CA SER A 25 -5.46 11.06 -20.58
C SER A 25 -4.59 10.21 -19.68
N ALA A 26 -3.27 10.20 -19.93
CA ALA A 26 -2.35 9.46 -19.07
C ALA A 26 -2.62 9.84 -17.61
N PRO A 27 -2.66 8.87 -16.69
CA PRO A 27 -2.95 9.16 -15.28
C PRO A 27 -2.02 10.25 -14.79
N THR A 28 -2.60 11.30 -14.22
CA THR A 28 -1.87 12.45 -13.72
C THR A 28 -1.51 12.25 -12.25
N TYR A 29 -0.56 13.04 -11.76
CA TYR A 29 -0.27 13.09 -10.32
C TYR A 29 -1.51 13.45 -9.48
N ALA A 30 -2.44 14.24 -10.04
CA ALA A 30 -3.71 14.57 -9.40
C ALA A 30 -4.62 13.33 -9.23
N ASP A 31 -4.65 12.43 -10.21
CA ASP A 31 -5.42 11.18 -10.14
C ASP A 31 -4.85 10.25 -9.07
N ALA A 32 -3.52 10.14 -9.01
CA ALA A 32 -2.84 9.36 -7.96
C ALA A 32 -3.13 9.93 -6.57
N SER A 33 -3.06 11.26 -6.39
CA SER A 33 -3.38 11.91 -5.12
C SER A 33 -4.83 11.65 -4.70
N ALA A 34 -5.78 11.75 -5.63
CA ALA A 34 -7.19 11.46 -5.35
C ALA A 34 -7.41 9.99 -4.92
N ALA A 35 -6.66 9.05 -5.49
CA ALA A 35 -6.71 7.65 -5.09
C ALA A 35 -6.14 7.44 -3.67
N VAL A 36 -5.07 8.16 -3.29
CA VAL A 36 -4.56 8.13 -1.90
C VAL A 36 -5.60 8.67 -0.92
N ASP A 37 -6.25 9.78 -1.24
CA ASP A 37 -7.28 10.38 -0.39
C ASP A 37 -8.49 9.45 -0.25
N ALA A 38 -8.91 8.81 -1.34
CA ALA A 38 -9.95 7.79 -1.32
C ALA A 38 -9.56 6.58 -0.44
N GLY A 39 -8.32 6.11 -0.55
CA GLY A 39 -7.79 5.04 0.29
C GLY A 39 -7.81 5.40 1.78
N HIS A 40 -7.42 6.63 2.12
CA HIS A 40 -7.48 7.13 3.48
C HIS A 40 -8.92 7.26 4.01
N ALA A 41 -9.84 7.75 3.18
CA ALA A 41 -11.26 7.83 3.53
C ALA A 41 -11.89 6.44 3.74
N ALA A 42 -11.55 5.45 2.91
CA ALA A 42 -12.00 4.08 3.07
C ALA A 42 -11.41 3.44 4.34
N TRP A 43 -10.13 3.68 4.62
CA TRP A 43 -9.46 3.22 5.83
C TRP A 43 -10.14 3.70 7.09
N THR A 44 -10.37 5.02 7.20
CA THR A 44 -11.00 5.65 8.38
C THR A 44 -12.44 5.19 8.57
N ALA A 45 -13.11 4.78 7.49
CA ALA A 45 -14.44 4.19 7.53
C ALA A 45 -14.45 2.67 7.80
N GLY A 46 -13.30 2.03 8.02
CA GLY A 46 -13.18 0.58 8.24
C GLY A 46 -13.41 -0.28 6.99
N ARG A 47 -13.43 0.33 5.80
CA ARG A 47 -13.58 -0.37 4.50
C ARG A 47 -12.21 -0.74 3.96
N TYR A 48 -11.55 -1.70 4.62
CA TYR A 48 -10.13 -1.98 4.39
C TYR A 48 -9.82 -2.53 2.98
N ALA A 49 -10.70 -3.38 2.42
CA ALA A 49 -10.50 -3.88 1.05
C ALA A 49 -10.55 -2.75 -0.01
N GLU A 50 -11.45 -1.78 0.17
CA GLU A 50 -11.51 -0.58 -0.68
C GLU A 50 -10.26 0.29 -0.50
N ALA A 51 -9.78 0.43 0.74
CA ALA A 51 -8.54 1.16 1.02
C ALA A 51 -7.34 0.53 0.31
N ALA A 52 -7.20 -0.80 0.39
CA ALA A 52 -6.12 -1.53 -0.28
C ALA A 52 -6.16 -1.32 -1.79
N SER A 53 -7.34 -1.45 -2.41
CA SER A 53 -7.53 -1.23 -3.85
C SER A 53 -7.17 0.20 -4.27
N ALA A 54 -7.53 1.21 -3.46
CA ALA A 54 -7.22 2.60 -3.74
C ALA A 54 -5.72 2.91 -3.64
N TYR A 55 -5.02 2.37 -2.64
CA TYR A 55 -3.56 2.51 -2.54
C TYR A 55 -2.83 1.80 -3.68
N SER A 56 -3.30 0.61 -4.07
CA SER A 56 -2.78 -0.12 -5.23
C SER A 56 -2.93 0.71 -6.52
N THR A 57 -4.10 1.32 -6.70
CA THR A 57 -4.37 2.22 -7.84
C THR A 57 -3.43 3.43 -7.84
N ALA A 58 -3.23 4.08 -6.69
CA ALA A 58 -2.30 5.21 -6.58
C ALA A 58 -0.87 4.80 -6.97
N ARG A 59 -0.41 3.63 -6.52
CA ARG A 59 0.90 3.07 -6.85
C ARG A 59 1.05 2.80 -8.35
N GLU A 60 0.06 2.18 -8.96
CA GLU A 60 0.03 1.91 -10.40
C GLU A 60 0.00 3.17 -11.28
N MET A 61 -0.58 4.26 -10.78
CA MET A 61 -0.61 5.55 -11.48
C MET A 61 0.75 6.27 -11.39
N LEU A 62 1.44 6.20 -10.26
CA LEU A 62 2.72 6.85 -10.07
C LEU A 62 3.86 6.15 -10.83
N ARG A 63 3.91 4.82 -10.80
CA ARG A 63 4.96 3.98 -11.43
C ARG A 63 6.38 4.48 -11.21
N GLN A 64 6.68 4.99 -10.02
CA GLN A 64 8.00 5.52 -9.69
C GLN A 64 8.53 4.84 -8.44
N PRO A 65 9.66 4.11 -8.54
CA PRO A 65 10.32 3.56 -7.37
C PRO A 65 10.81 4.69 -6.47
N GLY A 66 10.58 4.54 -5.17
CA GLY A 66 11.05 5.50 -4.18
C GLY A 66 10.19 5.55 -2.92
N PRO A 67 10.44 6.54 -2.05
CA PRO A 67 9.82 6.62 -0.73
C PRO A 67 8.29 6.68 -0.76
N LEU A 68 7.71 7.35 -1.76
CA LEU A 68 6.25 7.44 -1.90
C LEU A 68 5.62 6.09 -2.27
N GLU A 69 6.24 5.34 -3.18
CA GLU A 69 5.75 3.99 -3.53
C GLU A 69 5.81 3.06 -2.31
N GLN A 70 6.87 3.13 -1.51
CA GLN A 70 6.99 2.31 -0.30
C GLN A 70 5.93 2.65 0.75
N ASP A 71 5.68 3.93 1.01
CA ASP A 71 4.60 4.34 1.91
C ASP A 71 3.26 3.79 1.44
N LEU A 72 2.96 3.85 0.14
CA LEU A 72 1.75 3.26 -0.43
C LEU A 72 1.71 1.74 -0.27
N ILE A 73 2.83 1.04 -0.45
CA ILE A 73 2.92 -0.42 -0.26
C ILE A 73 2.65 -0.79 1.20
N LEU A 74 3.21 -0.07 2.16
CA LEU A 74 2.97 -0.32 3.58
C LEU A 74 1.51 -0.02 3.96
N ARG A 75 0.91 1.05 3.41
CA ARG A 75 -0.52 1.34 3.60
C ARG A 75 -1.43 0.28 2.97
N GLU A 76 -1.10 -0.17 1.76
CA GLU A 76 -1.79 -1.27 1.06
C GLU A 76 -1.70 -2.56 1.88
N ALA A 77 -0.51 -2.93 2.37
CA ALA A 77 -0.31 -4.11 3.22
C ALA A 77 -1.11 -4.04 4.53
N ARG A 78 -1.12 -2.88 5.22
CA ARG A 78 -1.96 -2.69 6.42
C ARG A 78 -3.44 -2.85 6.10
N ALA A 79 -3.88 -2.36 4.94
CA ALA A 79 -5.27 -2.45 4.51
C ALA A 79 -5.65 -3.89 4.18
N TRP A 80 -4.74 -4.67 3.59
CA TRP A 80 -4.97 -6.10 3.39
C TRP A 80 -5.11 -6.87 4.72
N ILE A 81 -4.33 -6.54 5.76
CA ILE A 81 -4.56 -7.15 7.09
C ILE A 81 -5.95 -6.78 7.62
N GLY A 82 -6.32 -5.50 7.58
CA GLY A 82 -7.63 -5.05 8.03
C GLY A 82 -8.78 -5.75 7.31
N ALA A 83 -8.59 -6.09 6.04
CA ALA A 83 -9.54 -6.85 5.23
C ALA A 83 -9.58 -8.36 5.53
N GLY A 84 -8.67 -8.87 6.37
CA GLY A 84 -8.52 -10.30 6.65
C GLY A 84 -7.64 -11.06 5.65
N GLU A 85 -7.01 -10.36 4.70
CA GLU A 85 -6.20 -10.92 3.61
C GLU A 85 -4.70 -10.86 3.93
N GLU A 86 -4.29 -11.42 5.07
CA GLU A 86 -2.90 -11.39 5.53
C GLU A 86 -1.93 -11.98 4.50
N GLY A 87 -2.34 -13.01 3.76
CA GLY A 87 -1.52 -13.62 2.71
C GLY A 87 -1.15 -12.63 1.60
N ALA A 88 -2.13 -11.84 1.14
CA ALA A 88 -1.89 -10.81 0.12
C ALA A 88 -0.92 -9.72 0.61
N ALA A 89 -1.00 -9.35 1.90
CA ALA A 89 -0.08 -8.40 2.51
C ALA A 89 1.37 -8.93 2.54
N ILE A 90 1.55 -10.21 2.91
CA ILE A 90 2.88 -10.86 2.93
C ILE A 90 3.46 -10.94 1.51
N ASP A 91 2.67 -11.41 0.55
CA ASP A 91 3.10 -11.56 -0.84
C ASP A 91 3.52 -10.21 -1.44
N LEU A 92 2.77 -9.15 -1.15
CA LEU A 92 3.09 -7.79 -1.58
C LEU A 92 4.46 -7.33 -1.05
N LEU A 93 4.74 -7.49 0.25
CA LEU A 93 6.02 -7.09 0.84
C LEU A 93 7.19 -7.89 0.28
N ILE A 94 7.03 -9.20 0.10
CA ILE A 94 8.07 -10.08 -0.45
C ILE A 94 8.35 -9.72 -1.92
N ALA A 95 7.30 -9.59 -2.73
CA ALA A 95 7.44 -9.25 -4.15
C ALA A 95 8.12 -7.89 -4.34
N THR A 96 7.72 -6.90 -3.55
CA THR A 96 8.33 -5.56 -3.53
C THR A 96 9.81 -5.66 -3.19
N THR A 97 10.15 -6.33 -2.09
CA THR A 97 11.53 -6.49 -1.62
C THR A 97 12.41 -7.19 -2.66
N ALA A 98 11.89 -8.23 -3.31
CA ALA A 98 12.60 -8.94 -4.37
C ALA A 98 12.88 -8.05 -5.60
N SER A 99 11.97 -7.14 -5.93
CA SER A 99 12.12 -6.21 -7.06
C SER A 99 12.95 -4.97 -6.74
N GLN A 100 12.95 -4.51 -5.48
CA GLN A 100 13.52 -3.24 -5.04
C GLN A 100 14.14 -3.36 -3.63
N PRO A 101 15.24 -4.12 -3.46
CA PRO A 101 15.75 -4.45 -2.12
C PRO A 101 16.24 -3.23 -1.34
N GLN A 102 16.92 -2.27 -1.96
CA GLN A 102 17.50 -1.10 -1.27
C GLN A 102 16.50 0.05 -1.04
N SER A 103 15.21 -0.24 -1.16
CA SER A 103 14.21 0.82 -1.16
C SER A 103 13.80 1.18 0.28
N TRP A 104 13.73 0.21 1.19
CA TRP A 104 13.17 0.38 2.53
C TRP A 104 13.95 1.35 3.45
N ARG A 105 13.20 2.04 4.32
CA ARG A 105 13.72 2.86 5.41
C ARG A 105 13.39 2.23 6.77
N ALA A 106 14.30 2.33 7.73
CA ALA A 106 14.13 1.73 9.05
C ALA A 106 12.90 2.31 9.78
N THR A 107 12.68 3.61 9.67
CA THR A 107 11.55 4.32 10.30
C THR A 107 10.20 3.82 9.77
N ASP A 108 10.04 3.71 8.45
CA ASP A 108 8.80 3.24 7.85
C ASP A 108 8.49 1.79 8.24
N LEU A 109 9.50 0.92 8.24
CA LEU A 109 9.37 -0.48 8.68
C LEU A 109 9.07 -0.57 10.19
N ALA A 110 9.71 0.25 11.02
CA ALA A 110 9.49 0.28 12.47
C ALA A 110 8.06 0.71 12.83
N ASP A 111 7.55 1.76 12.18
CA ASP A 111 6.17 2.22 12.35
C ASP A 111 5.17 1.14 11.89
N PHE A 112 5.48 0.47 10.78
CA PHE A 112 4.67 -0.63 10.27
C PHE A 112 4.65 -1.84 11.21
N ILE A 113 5.80 -2.27 11.73
CA ILE A 113 5.89 -3.38 12.69
C ILE A 113 5.12 -3.03 13.96
N THR A 114 5.30 -1.82 14.49
CA THR A 114 4.58 -1.36 15.68
C THR A 114 3.07 -1.42 15.48
N SER A 115 2.57 -0.94 14.33
CA SER A 115 1.15 -1.03 13.97
C SER A 115 0.64 -2.48 13.82
N CYS A 116 1.49 -3.42 13.43
CA CYS A 116 1.13 -4.83 13.31
C CYS A 116 1.10 -5.53 14.68
N LEU A 117 1.84 -5.03 15.67
CA LEU A 117 1.90 -5.64 17.01
C LEU A 117 0.82 -5.08 17.95
N GLN A 118 0.40 -3.83 17.78
CA GLN A 118 -0.68 -3.23 18.57
C GLN A 118 -2.03 -3.93 18.36
N LYS A 119 -2.86 -4.01 19.40
CA LYS A 119 -4.23 -4.54 19.30
C LYS A 119 -5.07 -3.67 18.36
N GLY A 120 -5.65 -4.30 17.34
CA GLY A 120 -6.51 -3.61 16.39
C GLY A 120 -6.81 -4.43 15.13
N PRO A 121 -7.43 -3.80 14.13
CA PRO A 121 -7.76 -4.44 12.84
C PRO A 121 -6.51 -4.81 12.03
N THR A 122 -5.36 -4.19 12.32
CA THR A 122 -4.08 -4.43 11.63
C THR A 122 -3.17 -5.40 12.36
N THR A 123 -3.64 -6.02 13.45
CA THR A 123 -2.81 -6.91 14.24
C THR A 123 -2.38 -8.13 13.42
N SER A 124 -1.08 -8.33 13.28
CA SER A 124 -0.49 -9.50 12.63
C SER A 124 0.95 -9.74 13.11
N GLN A 125 1.17 -10.80 13.88
CA GLN A 125 2.52 -11.23 14.26
C GLN A 125 3.33 -11.70 13.05
N ARG A 126 2.69 -12.43 12.12
CA ARG A 126 3.37 -12.98 10.93
C ARG A 126 3.87 -11.88 9.99
N LEU A 127 3.10 -10.82 9.83
CA LEU A 127 3.50 -9.70 8.98
C LEU A 127 4.55 -8.83 9.68
N ALA A 128 4.46 -8.64 11.00
CA ALA A 128 5.52 -8.01 11.79
C ALA A 128 6.85 -8.75 11.61
N GLU A 129 6.86 -10.08 11.77
CA GLU A 129 8.05 -10.92 11.54
C GLU A 129 8.60 -10.81 10.11
N THR A 130 7.70 -10.76 9.13
CA THR A 130 8.09 -10.60 7.72
C THR A 130 8.78 -9.26 7.48
N ALA A 131 8.23 -8.18 8.02
CA ALA A 131 8.83 -6.84 7.93
C ALA A 131 10.16 -6.74 8.71
N MET A 132 10.27 -7.39 9.87
CA MET A 132 11.53 -7.49 10.61
C MET A 132 12.62 -8.18 9.81
N ARG A 133 12.29 -9.31 9.18
CA ARG A 133 13.22 -10.04 8.30
C ARG A 133 13.65 -9.18 7.11
N ILE A 134 12.70 -8.52 6.45
CA ILE A 134 13.00 -7.59 5.34
C ILE A 134 13.96 -6.51 5.83
N GLY A 135 13.69 -5.90 6.98
CA GLY A 135 14.57 -4.89 7.57
C GLY A 135 15.99 -5.40 7.80
N ALA A 136 16.13 -6.57 8.42
CA ALA A 136 17.42 -7.18 8.71
C ALA A 136 18.22 -7.57 7.45
N GLU A 137 17.53 -7.95 6.37
CA GLU A 137 18.15 -8.42 5.12
C GLU A 137 18.48 -7.28 4.15
N THR A 138 17.78 -6.15 4.24
CA THR A 138 17.81 -5.13 3.17
C THR A 138 18.21 -3.73 3.60
N LEU A 139 18.10 -3.39 4.88
CA LEU A 139 18.48 -2.06 5.33
C LEU A 139 20.01 -1.89 5.24
N PRO A 140 20.49 -0.72 4.79
CA PRO A 140 21.91 -0.42 4.84
C PRO A 140 22.38 -0.29 6.30
N PRO A 141 23.68 -0.46 6.60
CA PRO A 141 24.20 -0.52 7.97
C PRO A 141 23.80 0.66 8.87
N GLU A 142 23.70 1.87 8.30
CA GLU A 142 23.32 3.09 9.00
C GLU A 142 21.84 3.13 9.42
N GLU A 143 20.95 2.55 8.62
CA GLU A 143 19.52 2.41 8.91
C GLU A 143 19.29 1.21 9.84
N LEU A 144 20.02 0.11 9.61
CA LEU A 144 19.96 -1.08 10.46
C LEU A 144 20.36 -0.77 11.91
N ALA A 145 21.33 0.13 12.12
CA ALA A 145 21.71 0.59 13.46
C ALA A 145 20.60 1.34 14.21
N GLN A 146 19.63 1.91 13.48
CA GLN A 146 18.46 2.60 14.03
C GLN A 146 17.25 1.67 14.15
N PHE A 147 17.30 0.52 13.50
CA PHE A 147 16.23 -0.48 13.49
C PHE A 147 16.32 -1.35 14.74
N ASP A 148 15.44 -1.12 15.72
CA ASP A 148 15.40 -1.83 17.01
C ASP A 148 14.87 -3.27 16.86
N LEU A 149 15.59 -4.10 16.09
CA LEU A 149 15.24 -5.49 15.84
C LEU A 149 15.09 -6.27 17.15
N ALA A 150 16.00 -6.07 18.10
CA ALA A 150 15.96 -6.72 19.40
C ALA A 150 14.75 -6.28 20.25
N GLY A 151 14.30 -5.02 20.13
CA GLY A 151 13.06 -4.55 20.73
C GLY A 151 11.83 -5.28 20.17
N PHE A 152 11.72 -5.37 18.84
CA PHE A 152 10.60 -6.07 18.21
C PHE A 152 10.59 -7.57 18.51
N GLU A 153 11.76 -8.22 18.54
CA GLU A 153 11.88 -9.63 18.94
C GLU A 153 11.40 -9.86 20.38
N ARG A 154 11.74 -8.95 21.30
CA ARG A 154 11.24 -9.00 22.69
C ARG A 154 9.73 -8.84 22.77
N GLN A 155 9.16 -7.90 22.01
CA GLN A 155 7.71 -7.70 21.97
C GLN A 155 6.97 -8.94 21.43
N LEU A 156 7.47 -9.54 20.35
CA LEU A 156 6.91 -10.79 19.81
C LEU A 156 7.04 -11.95 20.81
N ALA A 157 8.18 -12.08 21.47
CA ALA A 157 8.39 -13.10 22.48
C ALA A 157 7.41 -12.93 23.65
N GLY A 158 7.20 -11.70 24.12
CA GLY A 158 6.24 -11.38 25.18
C GLY A 158 4.79 -11.68 24.78
N LEU A 159 4.39 -11.37 23.53
CA LEU A 159 3.07 -11.76 23.01
C LEU A 159 2.88 -13.28 22.97
N ARG A 160 3.91 -14.04 22.54
CA ARG A 160 3.85 -15.50 22.44
C ARG A 160 3.87 -16.20 23.80
N SER A 161 4.58 -15.64 24.78
CA SER A 161 4.63 -16.16 26.14
C SER A 161 3.43 -15.76 26.99
N GLY A 162 2.63 -14.79 26.53
CA GLY A 162 1.52 -14.22 27.32
C GLY A 162 2.02 -13.32 28.45
N ASP A 163 3.17 -12.67 28.29
CA ASP A 163 3.68 -11.70 29.26
C ASP A 163 2.70 -10.53 29.41
N LEU A 164 2.08 -10.43 30.58
CA LEU A 164 1.02 -9.45 30.86
C LEU A 164 1.53 -8.01 30.73
N THR A 165 2.80 -7.75 31.04
CA THR A 165 3.40 -6.42 30.89
C THR A 165 3.44 -6.02 29.42
N THR A 166 4.03 -6.86 28.57
CA THR A 166 4.08 -6.66 27.11
C THR A 166 2.69 -6.56 26.51
N MET A 167 1.77 -7.45 26.91
CA MET A 167 0.39 -7.42 26.44
C MET A 167 -0.32 -6.13 26.83
N LYS A 168 -0.09 -5.59 28.04
CA LYS A 168 -0.62 -4.29 28.47
C LYS A 168 -0.05 -3.13 27.66
N GLU A 169 1.26 -3.10 27.45
CA GLU A 169 1.93 -2.08 26.63
C GLU A 169 1.41 -2.03 25.19
N LEU A 170 1.06 -3.20 24.64
CA LEU A 170 0.51 -3.34 23.29
C LEU A 170 -1.02 -3.20 23.22
N GLY A 171 -1.68 -2.93 24.35
CA GLY A 171 -3.12 -2.67 24.43
C GLY A 171 -4.02 -3.92 24.44
N TYR A 172 -3.47 -5.11 24.64
CA TYR A 172 -4.23 -6.37 24.72
C TYR A 172 -5.00 -6.53 26.02
N VAL A 173 -4.43 -6.03 27.13
CA VAL A 173 -5.05 -6.07 28.46
C VAL A 173 -5.56 -4.67 28.79
N ASP A 174 -6.78 -4.61 29.33
CA ASP A 174 -7.36 -3.37 29.82
C ASP A 174 -6.60 -2.92 31.09
N PRO A 175 -5.93 -1.75 31.09
CA PRO A 175 -5.17 -1.27 32.24
C PRO A 175 -6.02 -1.09 33.51
N ASP A 176 -7.35 -0.97 33.36
CA ASP A 176 -8.30 -0.73 34.44
C ASP A 176 -9.03 -2.00 34.92
N SER A 177 -8.67 -3.18 34.38
CA SER A 177 -9.32 -4.45 34.70
C SER A 177 -8.80 -5.16 35.97
N GLU A 178 -7.91 -4.52 36.74
CA GLU A 178 -7.53 -5.03 38.07
C GLU A 178 -8.64 -4.73 39.10
N GLY A 179 -9.61 -5.65 39.21
CA GLY A 179 -10.62 -5.71 40.27
C GLY A 179 -10.44 -6.93 41.16
#